data_AF-A0ABD5XNZ5-F1
#
_entry.id   AF-A0ABD5XNZ5-F1
#
_cell.length_a   1.000
_cell.length_b   1.000
_cell.length_c   1.000
_cell.angle_alpha   90.00
_cell.angle_beta   90.00
_cell.angle_gamma   90.00
#
_symmetry.space_group_name_H-M   'P 1'
#
loop_
_entity.id
_entity.type
_entity.pdbx_description
1 polymer ?
#
loop_
_entity_poly.entity_id
_entity_poly.type
_entity_poly.pdbx_seq_one_letter_code
_entity_poly.pdbx_strand_id
1 'polypeptide(L)'
;MSTSSLADRLGTSPERAYLGAVAAAALALAAGALAFPEAVYDGFLWHYFWGPVQADANSAVCAIRPGSSVEYLYSSAECAAAAEPVAYPGYTLVSEAGYVVTLLVALSGVVLLLQRLDIARTTDFFLALVPYFFFGGALRVVEDADNAMEASLFGYPLNTLLISPIIYFTVFAITLAAVVAVVSLHRNGALASTERPILWIGVALNVVTVGFLVALALAPDTVVTFYAQVIGVILLGTAVTTAATWYATKAAIPWVHSGTGAAGAVVIGAHALDGVANVVGLDYMVALGAGPNLVPKHPVNQFIVDTAGAAWPFLVVKLVAAVFVLAIFEEELFEESPRYAVLLLIAVTAVGMGPGTRDMLRATFGI
;
A
#
# COMPACT_ATOMS: atom_id res chain seq x y z
N MET A 1 37.70 1.99 4.61
CA MET A 1 37.69 1.10 5.79
C MET A 1 36.60 0.06 5.57
N SER A 2 36.95 -1.21 5.40
CA SER A 2 35.97 -2.29 5.22
C SER A 2 35.27 -2.52 6.57
N THR A 3 34.03 -2.05 6.69
CA THR A 3 33.17 -2.42 7.82
C THR A 3 32.77 -3.87 7.62
N SER A 4 33.44 -4.81 8.31
CA SER A 4 33.02 -6.22 8.35
C SER A 4 31.54 -6.28 8.76
N SER A 5 30.70 -6.91 7.94
CA SER A 5 29.30 -7.09 8.30
C SER A 5 29.16 -8.01 9.52
N LEU A 6 28.02 -7.95 10.21
CA LEU A 6 27.73 -8.89 11.31
C LEU A 6 27.84 -10.36 10.82
N ALA A 7 27.46 -10.62 9.57
CA ALA A 7 27.57 -11.92 8.94
C ALA A 7 29.03 -12.39 8.80
N ASP A 8 29.95 -11.49 8.42
CA ASP A 8 31.39 -11.79 8.33
C ASP A 8 31.98 -12.11 9.70
N ARG A 9 31.53 -11.42 10.75
CA ARG A 9 31.96 -11.68 12.14
C ARG A 9 31.45 -13.01 12.69
N LEU A 10 30.29 -13.46 12.21
CA LEU A 10 29.64 -14.71 12.63
C LEU A 10 29.99 -15.91 11.73
N GLY A 11 30.77 -15.70 10.65
CA GLY A 11 31.14 -16.77 9.71
C GLY A 11 29.93 -17.39 8.99
N THR A 12 28.87 -16.63 8.75
CA THR A 12 27.62 -17.11 8.13
C THR A 12 27.25 -16.27 6.90
N SER A 13 26.37 -16.79 6.03
CA SER A 13 25.90 -16.00 4.88
C SER A 13 24.90 -14.91 5.34
N PRO A 14 24.82 -13.76 4.65
CA PRO A 14 23.86 -12.70 4.99
C PRO A 14 22.41 -13.19 5.10
N GLU A 15 22.00 -14.14 4.24
CA GLU A 15 20.67 -14.73 4.26
C GLU A 15 20.43 -15.58 5.51
N ARG A 16 21.42 -16.40 5.89
CA ARG A 16 21.32 -17.23 7.11
C ARG A 16 21.34 -16.36 8.36
N ALA A 17 22.15 -15.30 8.39
CA ALA A 17 22.14 -14.32 9.48
C ALA A 17 20.77 -13.65 9.61
N TYR A 18 20.22 -13.16 8.49
CA TYR A 18 18.90 -12.54 8.45
C TYR A 18 17.81 -13.49 8.94
N LEU A 19 17.72 -14.69 8.37
CA LEU A 19 16.72 -15.69 8.76
C LEU A 19 16.88 -16.10 10.23
N GLY A 20 18.11 -16.27 10.70
CA GLY A 20 18.40 -16.59 12.10
C GLY A 20 17.94 -15.48 13.04
N ALA A 21 18.20 -14.21 12.72
CA ALA A 21 17.78 -13.06 13.51
C ALA A 21 16.25 -12.92 13.55
N VAL A 22 15.58 -13.03 12.39
CA VAL A 22 14.11 -12.97 12.29
C VAL A 22 13.47 -14.12 13.07
N ALA A 23 13.98 -15.35 12.90
CA ALA A 23 13.48 -16.52 13.62
C ALA A 23 13.68 -16.39 15.13
N ALA A 24 14.85 -15.92 15.58
CA ALA A 24 15.12 -15.70 17.00
C ALA A 24 14.18 -14.63 17.60
N ALA A 25 13.96 -13.52 16.88
CA ALA A 25 13.03 -12.48 17.32
C ALA A 25 11.58 -12.98 17.39
N ALA A 26 11.13 -13.73 16.38
CA ALA A 26 9.79 -14.32 16.35
C ALA A 26 9.58 -15.34 17.48
N LEU A 27 10.58 -16.20 17.73
CA LEU A 27 10.55 -17.17 18.83
C LEU A 27 10.56 -16.49 20.19
N ALA A 28 11.36 -15.44 20.38
CA ALA A 28 11.39 -14.68 21.61
C ALA A 28 10.03 -13.99 21.87
N LEU A 29 9.42 -13.43 20.84
CA LEU A 29 8.10 -12.82 20.92
C LEU A 29 7.01 -13.85 21.25
N ALA A 30 7.01 -15.01 20.58
CA ALA A 30 6.07 -16.10 20.84
C ALA A 30 6.25 -16.68 22.25
N ALA A 31 7.49 -16.91 22.68
CA ALA A 31 7.79 -17.38 24.03
C ALA A 31 7.36 -16.34 25.10
N GLY A 32 7.60 -15.05 24.84
CA GLY A 32 7.13 -13.97 25.71
C GLY A 32 5.61 -13.90 25.80
N ALA A 33 4.91 -14.03 24.67
CA ALA A 33 3.45 -14.05 24.63
C ALA A 33 2.85 -15.24 25.39
N LEU A 34 3.52 -16.40 25.38
CA LEU A 34 3.08 -17.60 26.13
C LEU A 34 3.44 -17.53 27.61
N ALA A 35 4.61 -16.99 27.97
CA ALA A 35 5.08 -16.90 29.35
C ALA A 35 4.42 -15.74 30.12
N PHE A 36 4.07 -14.66 29.42
CA PHE A 36 3.52 -13.42 29.99
C PHE A 36 2.34 -12.92 29.14
N PRO A 37 1.22 -13.67 29.06
CA PRO A 37 0.11 -13.36 28.15
C PRO A 37 -0.50 -11.98 28.40
N GLU A 38 -0.70 -11.58 29.66
CA GLU A 38 -1.28 -10.26 29.98
C GLU A 38 -0.38 -9.10 29.54
N ALA A 39 0.93 -9.23 29.71
CA ALA A 39 1.89 -8.15 29.42
C ALA A 39 2.28 -8.09 27.93
N VAL A 40 2.53 -9.25 27.31
CA VAL A 40 3.11 -9.33 25.95
C VAL A 40 2.03 -9.57 24.90
N TYR A 41 1.09 -10.48 25.15
CA TYR A 41 0.00 -10.69 24.20
C TYR A 41 -1.07 -9.61 24.36
N ASP A 42 -1.75 -9.53 25.51
CA ASP A 42 -2.90 -8.64 25.69
C ASP A 42 -2.49 -7.17 25.68
N GLY A 43 -1.54 -6.81 26.54
CA GLY A 43 -1.08 -5.42 26.71
C GLY A 43 -0.22 -4.86 25.58
N PHE A 44 0.30 -5.72 24.68
CA PHE A 44 1.16 -5.26 23.59
C PHE A 44 0.71 -5.75 22.21
N LEU A 45 0.80 -7.04 21.91
CA LEU A 45 0.50 -7.57 20.57
C LEU A 45 -0.98 -7.37 20.17
N TRP A 46 -1.88 -7.74 21.07
CA TRP A 46 -3.30 -7.58 20.88
C TRP A 46 -3.69 -6.11 20.94
N HIS A 47 -3.35 -5.37 22.01
CA HIS A 47 -3.73 -3.95 22.12
C HIS A 47 -3.30 -3.11 20.89
N TYR A 48 -2.03 -3.23 20.45
CA TYR A 48 -1.50 -2.31 19.44
C TYR A 48 -1.54 -2.82 18.00
N PHE A 49 -1.61 -4.14 17.77
CA PHE A 49 -1.50 -4.69 16.41
C PHE A 49 -2.74 -5.46 15.98
N TRP A 50 -3.23 -6.41 16.80
CA TRP A 50 -4.32 -7.30 16.38
C TRP A 50 -5.72 -6.83 16.76
N GLY A 51 -5.90 -6.30 17.97
CA GLY A 51 -7.16 -5.74 18.48
C GLY A 51 -7.74 -4.63 17.59
N PRO A 52 -6.94 -3.66 17.10
CA PRO A 52 -7.40 -2.65 16.15
C PRO A 52 -7.97 -3.26 14.86
N VAL A 53 -7.31 -4.30 14.33
CA VAL A 53 -7.76 -5.02 13.12
C VAL A 53 -9.03 -5.81 13.40
N GLN A 54 -9.16 -6.44 14.58
CA GLN A 54 -10.38 -7.15 14.95
C GLN A 54 -11.57 -6.22 15.13
N ALA A 55 -11.36 -5.04 15.74
CA ALA A 55 -12.40 -4.03 15.87
C ALA A 55 -12.89 -3.56 14.48
N ASP A 56 -11.94 -3.25 13.59
CA ASP A 56 -12.23 -2.84 12.20
C ASP A 56 -12.99 -3.93 11.43
N ALA A 57 -12.52 -5.19 11.53
CA ALA A 57 -13.15 -6.35 10.88
C ALA A 57 -14.57 -6.67 11.35
N ASN A 58 -15.03 -6.11 12.47
CA ASN A 58 -16.38 -6.30 12.98
C ASN A 58 -17.17 -4.98 13.02
N SER A 59 -16.68 -3.93 12.34
CA SER A 59 -17.26 -2.59 12.30
C SER A 59 -17.54 -2.02 13.71
N ALA A 60 -16.70 -2.37 14.67
CA ALA A 60 -16.82 -1.97 16.07
C ALA A 60 -16.11 -0.63 16.31
N VAL A 61 -16.61 0.16 17.26
CA VAL A 61 -15.94 1.41 17.69
C VAL A 61 -14.62 1.09 18.38
N CYS A 62 -14.60 0.04 19.19
CA CYS A 62 -13.39 -0.52 19.78
C CYS A 62 -13.59 -2.01 20.11
N ALA A 63 -12.49 -2.71 20.36
CA ALA A 63 -12.49 -4.05 20.93
C ALA A 63 -11.84 -4.01 22.33
N ILE A 64 -12.37 -4.81 23.24
CA ILE A 64 -11.81 -5.04 24.57
C ILE A 64 -11.54 -6.53 24.75
N ARG A 65 -10.67 -6.87 25.70
CA ARG A 65 -10.33 -8.27 25.98
C ARG A 65 -10.44 -8.60 27.46
N PRO A 66 -11.65 -8.63 28.05
CA PRO A 66 -11.83 -9.02 29.44
C PRO A 66 -11.43 -10.49 29.62
N GLY A 67 -10.26 -10.71 30.25
CA GLY A 67 -9.65 -12.03 30.34
C GLY A 67 -9.19 -12.54 28.96
N SER A 68 -9.62 -13.75 28.58
CA SER A 68 -9.15 -14.43 27.37
C SER A 68 -10.06 -14.27 26.14
N SER A 69 -11.22 -13.62 26.29
CA SER A 69 -12.22 -13.42 25.23
C SER A 69 -12.21 -11.99 24.71
N VAL A 70 -12.46 -11.84 23.41
CA VAL A 70 -12.59 -10.53 22.76
C VAL A 70 -14.06 -10.14 22.73
N GLU A 71 -14.37 -8.91 23.14
CA GLU A 71 -15.69 -8.31 23.04
C GLU A 71 -15.62 -7.05 22.19
N TYR A 72 -16.64 -6.82 21.36
CA TYR A 72 -16.73 -5.69 20.45
C TYR A 72 -17.75 -4.68 20.98
N LEU A 73 -17.34 -3.42 21.10
CA LEU A 73 -18.17 -2.35 21.59
C LEU A 73 -18.52 -1.39 20.45
N TYR A 74 -19.79 -0.97 20.41
CA TYR A 74 -20.34 -0.16 19.31
C TYR A 74 -20.69 1.27 19.73
N SER A 75 -20.36 1.64 20.98
CA SER A 75 -20.57 2.98 21.52
C SER A 75 -19.26 3.57 22.06
N SER A 76 -18.97 4.82 21.70
CA SER A 76 -17.82 5.55 22.25
C SER A 76 -17.88 5.68 23.78
N ALA A 77 -19.08 5.73 24.36
CA ALA A 77 -19.25 5.80 25.81
C ALA A 77 -18.88 4.47 26.48
N GLU A 78 -19.21 3.34 25.85
CA GLU A 78 -18.82 2.01 26.35
C GLU A 78 -17.31 1.83 26.26
N CYS A 79 -16.70 2.23 25.13
CA CYS A 79 -15.25 2.21 24.96
C CYS A 79 -14.52 3.06 26.01
N ALA A 80 -15.03 4.26 26.31
CA ALA A 80 -14.43 5.14 27.30
C ALA A 80 -14.59 4.65 28.76
N ALA A 81 -15.62 3.83 29.02
CA ALA A 81 -15.89 3.26 30.34
C ALA A 81 -15.22 1.89 30.56
N ALA A 82 -14.71 1.27 29.50
CA ALA A 82 -14.08 -0.04 29.58
C ALA A 82 -12.73 -0.01 30.30
N ALA A 83 -12.36 -1.14 30.91
CA ALA A 83 -11.03 -1.31 31.48
C ALA A 83 -10.00 -1.51 30.35
N GLU A 84 -8.85 -0.84 30.47
CA GLU A 84 -7.70 -1.07 29.60
C GLU A 84 -7.23 -2.53 29.67
N PRO A 85 -6.74 -3.13 28.56
CA PRO A 85 -6.51 -2.53 27.24
C PRO A 85 -7.77 -2.35 26.38
N VAL A 86 -7.96 -1.16 25.79
CA VAL A 86 -9.00 -0.85 24.79
C VAL A 86 -8.38 -0.59 23.41
N ALA A 87 -8.70 -1.42 22.42
CA ALA A 87 -8.15 -1.33 21.08
C ALA A 87 -9.11 -0.61 20.12
N TYR A 88 -8.68 0.51 19.55
CA TYR A 88 -9.45 1.27 18.56
C TYR A 88 -8.96 0.96 17.14
N PRO A 89 -9.85 0.90 16.12
CA PRO A 89 -9.43 0.82 14.73
C PRO A 89 -8.43 1.92 14.35
N GLY A 90 -7.49 1.60 13.45
CA GLY A 90 -6.45 2.52 13.01
C GLY A 90 -5.10 2.32 13.70
N TYR A 91 -4.32 3.40 13.82
CA TYR A 91 -2.93 3.35 14.24
C TYR A 91 -2.68 4.19 15.50
N THR A 92 -1.87 3.63 16.40
CA THR A 92 -1.23 4.33 17.53
C THR A 92 0.25 4.56 17.22
N LEU A 93 0.91 5.50 17.92
CA LEU A 93 2.37 5.71 17.80
C LEU A 93 3.18 4.42 18.02
N VAL A 94 2.72 3.55 18.93
CA VAL A 94 3.36 2.25 19.19
C VAL A 94 3.24 1.34 17.99
N SER A 95 2.03 1.23 17.42
CA SER A 95 1.79 0.41 16.23
C SER A 95 2.55 0.95 15.02
N GLU A 96 2.60 2.28 14.81
CA GLU A 96 3.34 2.92 13.73
C GLU A 96 4.83 2.60 13.83
N ALA A 97 5.43 2.77 15.00
CA ALA A 97 6.82 2.41 15.24
C ALA A 97 7.07 0.92 14.99
N GLY A 98 6.17 0.05 15.45
CA GLY A 98 6.24 -1.39 15.21
C GLY A 98 6.17 -1.77 13.73
N TYR A 99 5.28 -1.12 12.97
CA TYR A 99 5.16 -1.34 11.53
C TYR A 99 6.36 -0.81 10.76
N VAL A 100 6.95 0.32 11.16
CA VAL A 100 8.21 0.83 10.59
C VAL A 100 9.35 -0.16 10.83
N VAL A 101 9.51 -0.67 12.06
CA VAL A 101 10.54 -1.69 12.36
C VAL A 101 10.31 -2.95 11.53
N THR A 102 9.07 -3.43 11.45
CA THR A 102 8.70 -4.60 10.65
C THR A 102 9.01 -4.38 9.17
N LEU A 103 8.70 -3.20 8.64
CA LEU A 103 8.98 -2.82 7.27
C LEU A 103 10.49 -2.81 6.98
N LEU A 104 11.31 -2.22 7.84
CA LEU A 104 12.77 -2.20 7.67
C LEU A 104 13.39 -3.60 7.66
N VAL A 105 12.91 -4.47 8.55
CA VAL A 105 13.31 -5.89 8.56
C VAL A 105 12.86 -6.57 7.26
N ALA A 106 11.61 -6.39 6.85
CA ALA A 106 11.07 -6.98 5.63
C ALA A 106 11.82 -6.50 4.38
N LEU A 107 12.14 -5.21 4.26
CA LEU A 107 12.92 -4.64 3.16
C LEU A 107 14.31 -5.25 3.08
N SER A 108 14.96 -5.49 4.22
CA SER A 108 16.25 -6.19 4.26
C SER A 108 16.13 -7.60 3.68
N GLY A 109 15.07 -8.33 4.03
CA GLY A 109 14.75 -9.63 3.45
C GLY A 109 14.47 -9.57 1.95
N VAL A 110 13.73 -8.56 1.49
CA VAL A 110 13.44 -8.33 0.07
C VAL A 110 14.72 -8.08 -0.72
N VAL A 111 15.65 -7.24 -0.21
CA VAL A 111 16.95 -7.01 -0.86
C VAL A 111 17.70 -8.33 -1.06
N LEU A 112 17.81 -9.15 -0.01
CA LEU A 112 18.47 -10.46 -0.07
C LEU A 112 17.76 -11.41 -1.05
N LEU A 113 16.43 -11.37 -1.09
CA LEU A 113 15.65 -12.16 -2.03
C LEU A 113 15.88 -11.74 -3.48
N LEU A 114 15.87 -10.44 -3.78
CA LEU A 114 16.13 -9.92 -5.13
C LEU A 114 17.55 -10.26 -5.60
N GLN A 115 18.53 -10.24 -4.69
CA GLN A 115 19.90 -10.71 -4.95
C GLN A 115 19.91 -12.21 -5.26
N ARG A 116 19.22 -13.03 -4.46
CA ARG A 116 19.14 -14.49 -4.64
C ARG A 116 18.43 -14.89 -5.93
N LEU A 117 17.39 -14.16 -6.32
CA LEU A 117 16.64 -14.37 -7.55
C LEU A 117 17.35 -13.78 -8.79
N ASP A 118 18.38 -12.96 -8.58
CA ASP A 118 19.12 -12.24 -9.61
C ASP A 118 18.23 -11.35 -10.51
N ILE A 119 17.22 -10.70 -9.91
CA ILE A 119 16.26 -9.84 -10.60
C ILE A 119 16.39 -8.37 -10.14
N ALA A 120 15.50 -7.50 -10.65
CA ALA A 120 15.38 -6.09 -10.27
C ALA A 120 16.64 -5.25 -10.53
N ARG A 121 17.30 -5.48 -11.67
CA ARG A 121 18.50 -4.73 -12.07
C ARG A 121 18.21 -3.53 -12.97
N THR A 122 17.01 -3.46 -13.55
CA THR A 122 16.61 -2.44 -14.52
C THR A 122 15.22 -1.91 -14.19
N THR A 123 14.88 -0.76 -14.76
CA THR A 123 13.54 -0.16 -14.68
C THR A 123 12.46 -1.06 -15.26
N ASP A 124 12.79 -2.00 -16.16
CA ASP A 124 11.80 -2.90 -16.76
C ASP A 124 11.13 -3.80 -15.72
N PHE A 125 11.88 -4.23 -14.70
CA PHE A 125 11.31 -4.99 -13.59
C PHE A 125 10.32 -4.14 -12.78
N PHE A 126 10.65 -2.87 -12.52
CA PHE A 126 9.74 -1.91 -11.90
C PHE A 126 8.47 -1.72 -12.75
N LEU A 127 8.64 -1.50 -14.05
CA LEU A 127 7.52 -1.30 -14.98
C LEU A 127 6.61 -2.53 -15.04
N ALA A 128 7.17 -3.73 -14.93
CA ALA A 128 6.40 -4.97 -14.84
C ALA A 128 5.56 -5.07 -13.56
N LEU A 129 5.96 -4.41 -12.48
CA LEU A 129 5.23 -4.38 -11.22
C LEU A 129 4.14 -3.30 -11.16
N VAL A 130 4.11 -2.36 -12.10
CA VAL A 130 3.14 -1.24 -12.11
C VAL A 130 1.69 -1.69 -11.92
N PRO A 131 1.19 -2.73 -12.63
CA PRO A 131 -0.18 -3.19 -12.43
C PRO A 131 -0.47 -3.66 -10.99
N TYR A 132 0.52 -4.14 -10.23
CA TYR A 132 0.29 -4.61 -8.86
C TYR A 132 -0.01 -3.47 -7.88
N PHE A 133 0.48 -2.26 -8.12
CA PHE A 133 0.12 -1.10 -7.31
C PHE A 133 -1.35 -0.71 -7.52
N PHE A 134 -1.82 -0.74 -8.78
CA PHE A 134 -3.24 -0.57 -9.09
C PHE A 134 -4.08 -1.68 -8.43
N PHE A 135 -3.61 -2.93 -8.50
CA PHE A 135 -4.29 -4.07 -7.88
C PHE A 135 -4.46 -3.87 -6.37
N GLY A 136 -3.43 -3.42 -5.66
CA GLY A 136 -3.54 -3.15 -4.23
C GLY A 136 -4.57 -2.08 -3.89
N GLY A 137 -4.63 -1.00 -4.66
CA GLY A 137 -5.67 0.04 -4.50
C GLY A 137 -7.07 -0.46 -4.86
N ALA A 138 -7.21 -1.25 -5.93
CA ALA A 138 -8.49 -1.85 -6.32
C ALA A 138 -9.00 -2.85 -5.29
N LEU A 139 -8.12 -3.69 -4.76
CA LEU A 139 -8.45 -4.66 -3.72
C LEU A 139 -8.88 -3.97 -2.41
N ARG A 140 -8.29 -2.80 -2.10
CA ARG A 140 -8.78 -1.93 -1.02
C ARG A 140 -10.21 -1.45 -1.26
N VAL A 141 -10.60 -1.15 -2.49
CA VAL A 141 -11.98 -0.74 -2.80
C VAL A 141 -12.97 -1.89 -2.66
N VAL A 142 -12.53 -3.14 -2.85
CA VAL A 142 -13.36 -4.31 -2.54
C VAL A 142 -13.69 -4.37 -1.04
N GLU A 143 -12.73 -4.08 -0.17
CA GLU A 143 -12.97 -3.99 1.28
C GLU A 143 -13.80 -2.77 1.66
N ASP A 144 -13.56 -1.63 1.04
CA ASP A 144 -14.42 -0.45 1.22
C ASP A 144 -15.89 -0.77 0.82
N ALA A 145 -16.10 -1.56 -0.24
CA ALA A 145 -17.43 -2.00 -0.67
C ALA A 145 -18.06 -2.97 0.33
N ASP A 146 -17.29 -3.95 0.82
CA ASP A 146 -17.71 -4.90 1.86
C ASP A 146 -18.21 -4.16 3.12
N ASN A 147 -17.45 -3.17 3.58
CA ASN A 147 -17.81 -2.36 4.75
C ASN A 147 -19.07 -1.51 4.55
N ALA A 148 -19.41 -1.15 3.31
CA ALA A 148 -20.60 -0.36 3.00
C ALA A 148 -21.87 -1.21 2.89
N MET A 149 -21.74 -2.53 2.75
CA MET A 149 -22.87 -3.45 2.58
C MET A 149 -23.43 -3.94 3.92
N GLU A 150 -24.75 -4.11 4.01
CA GLU A 150 -25.38 -4.73 5.18
C GLU A 150 -25.02 -6.22 5.31
N ALA A 151 -24.95 -6.91 4.18
CA ALA A 151 -24.50 -8.29 4.09
C ALA A 151 -23.04 -8.32 3.64
N SER A 152 -22.14 -8.65 4.58
CA SER A 152 -20.71 -8.74 4.27
C SER A 152 -20.41 -9.79 3.19
N LEU A 153 -19.58 -9.40 2.23
CA LEU A 153 -18.96 -10.23 1.21
C LEU A 153 -17.99 -11.25 1.82
N PHE A 154 -17.27 -10.88 2.88
CA PHE A 154 -16.25 -11.71 3.51
C PHE A 154 -16.44 -11.77 5.03
N GLY A 155 -16.91 -12.89 5.55
CA GLY A 155 -16.99 -13.10 6.99
C GLY A 155 -15.62 -13.08 7.67
N TYR A 156 -15.58 -12.61 8.93
CA TYR A 156 -14.42 -12.76 9.80
C TYR A 156 -14.02 -14.24 9.93
N PRO A 157 -12.73 -14.60 9.82
CA PRO A 157 -11.56 -13.71 9.79
C PRO A 157 -11.04 -13.33 8.39
N LEU A 158 -11.72 -13.71 7.30
CA LEU A 158 -11.17 -13.54 5.95
C LEU A 158 -11.07 -12.08 5.52
N ASN A 159 -12.01 -11.23 5.94
CA ASN A 159 -11.96 -9.78 5.69
C ASN A 159 -10.69 -9.11 6.23
N THR A 160 -10.09 -9.65 7.32
CA THR A 160 -8.84 -9.10 7.88
C THR A 160 -7.69 -9.07 6.87
N LEU A 161 -7.70 -9.96 5.85
CA LEU A 161 -6.69 -9.96 4.79
C LEU A 161 -6.74 -8.72 3.89
N LEU A 162 -7.87 -8.01 3.89
CA LEU A 162 -8.08 -6.80 3.10
C LEU A 162 -8.02 -5.50 3.94
N ILE A 163 -8.01 -5.65 5.27
CA ILE A 163 -7.93 -4.54 6.21
C ILE A 163 -6.47 -4.08 6.38
N SER A 164 -6.27 -2.79 6.64
CA SER A 164 -4.94 -2.27 6.89
C SER A 164 -4.46 -2.55 8.32
N PRO A 165 -3.16 -2.83 8.51
CA PRO A 165 -2.11 -2.89 7.48
C PRO A 165 -1.92 -4.27 6.83
N ILE A 166 -2.73 -5.28 7.19
CA ILE A 166 -2.56 -6.67 6.70
C ILE A 166 -2.62 -6.75 5.17
N ILE A 167 -3.46 -5.96 4.52
CA ILE A 167 -3.55 -5.95 3.06
C ILE A 167 -2.21 -5.67 2.37
N TYR A 168 -1.30 -4.90 2.98
CA TYR A 168 0.03 -4.69 2.40
C TYR A 168 0.82 -6.00 2.32
N PHE A 169 0.70 -6.85 3.34
CA PHE A 169 1.29 -8.20 3.34
C PHE A 169 0.57 -9.13 2.36
N THR A 170 -0.76 -9.03 2.25
CA THR A 170 -1.56 -9.81 1.28
C THR A 170 -1.12 -9.51 -0.16
N VAL A 171 -1.09 -8.23 -0.54
CA VAL A 171 -0.66 -7.81 -1.88
C VAL A 171 0.81 -8.18 -2.11
N PHE A 172 1.68 -7.95 -1.13
CA PHE A 172 3.09 -8.35 -1.22
C PHE A 172 3.23 -9.86 -1.45
N ALA A 173 2.51 -10.71 -0.70
CA ALA A 173 2.59 -12.15 -0.83
C ALA A 173 2.09 -12.63 -2.21
N ILE A 174 1.01 -12.04 -2.73
CA ILE A 174 0.50 -12.33 -4.07
C ILE A 174 1.52 -11.92 -5.14
N THR A 175 2.07 -10.71 -5.06
CA THR A 175 3.12 -10.23 -5.97
C THR A 175 4.36 -11.12 -5.89
N LEU A 176 4.81 -11.46 -4.68
CA LEU A 176 5.96 -12.32 -4.45
C LEU A 176 5.75 -13.71 -5.06
N ALA A 177 4.59 -14.32 -4.84
CA ALA A 177 4.24 -15.62 -5.42
C ALA A 177 4.26 -15.57 -6.95
N ALA A 178 3.70 -14.51 -7.56
CA ALA A 178 3.75 -14.31 -9.01
C ALA A 178 5.18 -14.16 -9.54
N VAL A 179 5.99 -13.32 -8.89
CA VAL A 179 7.40 -13.10 -9.26
C VAL A 179 8.21 -14.39 -9.14
N VAL A 180 8.10 -15.12 -8.02
CA VAL A 180 8.81 -16.38 -7.81
C VAL A 180 8.38 -17.43 -8.83
N ALA A 181 7.07 -17.58 -9.07
CA ALA A 181 6.58 -18.53 -10.06
C ALA A 181 7.12 -18.23 -11.47
N VAL A 182 7.08 -16.96 -11.90
CA VAL A 182 7.61 -16.56 -13.21
C VAL A 182 9.12 -16.77 -13.30
N VAL A 183 9.88 -16.37 -12.27
CA VAL A 183 11.34 -16.57 -12.24
C VAL A 183 11.69 -18.06 -12.29
N SER A 184 10.97 -18.91 -11.55
CA SER A 184 11.16 -20.37 -11.59
C SER A 184 10.86 -20.96 -12.97
N LEU A 185 9.77 -20.53 -13.61
CA LEU A 185 9.41 -20.99 -14.97
C LEU A 185 10.41 -20.50 -16.03
N HIS A 186 10.89 -19.27 -15.92
CA HIS A 186 11.91 -18.72 -16.81
C HIS A 186 13.24 -19.49 -16.68
N ARG A 187 13.70 -19.76 -15.45
CA ARG A 187 14.93 -20.51 -15.19
C ARG A 187 14.89 -21.95 -15.73
N ASN A 188 13.70 -22.55 -15.78
CA ASN A 188 13.51 -23.89 -16.34
C ASN A 188 13.24 -23.89 -17.86
N GLY A 189 13.35 -22.73 -18.53
CA GLY A 189 13.18 -22.59 -19.97
C GLY A 189 11.73 -22.58 -20.46
N ALA A 190 10.74 -22.53 -19.56
CA ALA A 190 9.31 -22.52 -19.94
C ALA A 190 8.83 -21.13 -20.39
N LEU A 191 9.53 -20.05 -20.02
CA LEU A 191 9.21 -18.68 -20.38
C LEU A 191 10.40 -17.98 -21.02
N ALA A 192 10.17 -17.18 -22.06
CA ALA A 192 11.21 -16.44 -22.77
C ALA A 192 11.70 -15.18 -22.05
N SER A 193 10.92 -14.63 -21.11
CA SER A 193 11.24 -13.42 -20.35
C SER A 193 10.58 -13.45 -18.97
N THR A 194 11.07 -12.61 -18.05
CA THR A 194 10.55 -12.55 -16.68
C THR A 194 9.54 -11.41 -16.52
N GLU A 195 9.79 -10.26 -17.13
CA GLU A 195 9.06 -9.01 -16.92
C GLU A 195 7.66 -9.06 -17.54
N ARG A 196 7.54 -9.55 -18.78
CA ARG A 196 6.25 -9.60 -19.49
C ARG A 196 5.21 -10.47 -18.78
N PRO A 197 5.51 -11.72 -18.36
CA PRO A 197 4.56 -12.53 -17.61
C PRO A 197 4.16 -11.91 -16.26
N ILE A 198 5.11 -11.31 -15.53
CA ILE A 198 4.81 -10.58 -14.28
C ILE A 198 3.78 -9.48 -14.53
N LEU A 199 4.01 -8.65 -15.55
CA LEU A 199 3.10 -7.57 -15.96
C LEU A 199 1.70 -8.10 -16.24
N TRP A 200 1.59 -9.16 -17.07
CA TRP A 200 0.29 -9.70 -17.47
C TRP A 200 -0.47 -10.35 -16.31
N ILE A 201 0.22 -10.98 -15.35
CA ILE A 201 -0.43 -11.48 -14.13
C ILE A 201 -1.03 -10.30 -13.35
N GLY A 202 -0.28 -9.20 -13.18
CA GLY A 202 -0.78 -8.00 -12.53
C GLY A 202 -1.98 -7.37 -13.26
N VAL A 203 -1.96 -7.34 -14.59
CA VAL A 203 -3.12 -6.90 -15.40
C VAL A 203 -4.31 -7.82 -15.19
N ALA A 204 -4.12 -9.14 -15.20
CA ALA A 204 -5.19 -10.11 -14.98
C ALA A 204 -5.81 -9.95 -13.58
N LEU A 205 -5.00 -9.72 -12.54
CA LEU A 205 -5.47 -9.41 -11.19
C LEU A 205 -6.37 -8.17 -11.19
N ASN A 206 -5.97 -7.08 -11.86
CA ASN A 206 -6.81 -5.89 -11.98
C ASN A 206 -8.11 -6.15 -12.74
N VAL A 207 -8.07 -6.90 -13.85
CA VAL A 207 -9.27 -7.24 -14.61
C VAL A 207 -10.26 -8.02 -13.75
N VAL A 208 -9.77 -8.97 -12.95
CA VAL A 208 -10.62 -9.73 -12.01
C VAL A 208 -11.19 -8.82 -10.92
N THR A 209 -10.35 -8.01 -10.27
CA THR A 209 -10.77 -7.17 -9.13
C THR A 209 -11.70 -6.04 -9.57
N VAL A 210 -11.37 -5.30 -10.62
CA VAL A 210 -12.23 -4.24 -11.15
C VAL A 210 -13.48 -4.84 -11.80
N GLY A 211 -13.36 -5.98 -12.48
CA GLY A 211 -14.52 -6.71 -13.00
C GLY A 211 -15.49 -7.13 -11.91
N PHE A 212 -14.99 -7.55 -10.75
CA PHE A 212 -15.80 -7.81 -9.57
C PHE A 212 -16.55 -6.56 -9.07
N LEU A 213 -15.88 -5.40 -8.96
CA LEU A 213 -16.52 -4.14 -8.58
C LEU A 213 -17.59 -3.69 -9.58
N VAL A 214 -17.35 -3.86 -10.88
CA VAL A 214 -18.35 -3.61 -11.92
C VAL A 214 -19.54 -4.55 -11.78
N ALA A 215 -19.30 -5.84 -11.56
CA ALA A 215 -20.37 -6.81 -11.35
C ALA A 215 -21.20 -6.47 -10.11
N LEU A 216 -20.54 -6.01 -9.04
CA LEU A 216 -21.21 -5.54 -7.83
C LEU A 216 -22.08 -4.31 -8.10
N ALA A 217 -21.59 -3.32 -8.85
CA ALA A 217 -22.34 -2.13 -9.23
C ALA A 217 -23.54 -2.40 -10.16
N LEU A 218 -23.54 -3.53 -10.86
CA LEU A 218 -24.65 -3.97 -11.71
C LEU A 218 -25.66 -4.85 -10.97
N ALA A 219 -25.32 -5.32 -9.76
CA ALA A 219 -26.22 -6.14 -8.97
C ALA A 219 -27.41 -5.31 -8.45
N PRO A 220 -28.63 -5.87 -8.42
CA PRO A 220 -29.77 -5.19 -7.80
C PRO A 220 -29.52 -4.97 -6.30
N ASP A 221 -30.05 -3.87 -5.77
CA ASP A 221 -30.07 -3.53 -4.34
C ASP A 221 -28.68 -3.43 -3.66
N THR A 222 -27.63 -3.14 -4.44
CA THR A 222 -26.29 -2.82 -3.92
C THR A 222 -26.18 -1.33 -3.53
N VAL A 223 -25.28 -1.02 -2.60
CA VAL A 223 -24.87 0.36 -2.27
C VAL A 223 -23.88 0.94 -3.29
N VAL A 224 -23.30 0.10 -4.15
CA VAL A 224 -22.25 0.48 -5.10
C VAL A 224 -22.84 1.07 -6.38
N THR A 225 -22.45 2.30 -6.73
CA THR A 225 -22.95 3.02 -7.92
C THR A 225 -21.82 3.40 -8.86
N PHE A 226 -21.94 3.08 -10.15
CA PHE A 226 -20.89 3.41 -11.13
C PHE A 226 -21.09 4.79 -11.79
N TYR A 227 -20.11 5.69 -11.58
CA TYR A 227 -20.06 7.04 -12.14
C TYR A 227 -18.99 7.16 -13.24
N ALA A 228 -19.36 6.83 -14.48
CA ALA A 228 -18.45 6.86 -15.64
C ALA A 228 -17.79 8.23 -15.87
N GLN A 229 -18.50 9.33 -15.56
CA GLN A 229 -17.97 10.68 -15.69
C GLN A 229 -16.84 10.98 -14.69
N VAL A 230 -16.90 10.41 -13.48
CA VAL A 230 -15.90 10.65 -12.43
C VAL A 230 -14.56 10.04 -12.82
N ILE A 231 -14.55 8.76 -13.23
CA ILE A 231 -13.31 8.12 -13.70
C ILE A 231 -12.74 8.81 -14.93
N GLY A 232 -13.60 9.27 -15.85
CA GLY A 232 -13.16 10.01 -17.03
C GLY A 232 -12.43 11.32 -16.68
N VAL A 233 -12.98 12.10 -15.74
CA VAL A 233 -12.37 13.35 -15.27
C VAL A 233 -11.06 13.07 -14.53
N ILE A 234 -11.01 12.06 -13.66
CA ILE A 234 -9.79 11.72 -12.91
C ILE A 234 -8.67 11.26 -13.85
N LEU A 235 -8.97 10.37 -14.79
CA LEU A 235 -7.96 9.88 -15.74
C LEU A 235 -7.45 10.99 -16.67
N LEU A 236 -8.35 11.85 -17.15
CA LEU A 236 -7.96 13.01 -17.97
C LEU A 236 -7.11 13.99 -17.16
N GLY A 237 -7.53 14.34 -15.95
CA GLY A 237 -6.78 15.23 -15.06
C GLY A 237 -5.41 14.66 -14.72
N THR A 238 -5.33 13.35 -14.46
CA THR A 238 -4.07 12.63 -14.22
C THR A 238 -3.16 12.70 -15.43
N ALA A 239 -3.67 12.40 -16.63
CA ALA A 239 -2.88 12.43 -17.86
C ALA A 239 -2.35 13.84 -18.16
N VAL A 240 -3.21 14.86 -18.03
CA VAL A 240 -2.83 16.26 -18.28
C VAL A 240 -1.80 16.75 -17.27
N THR A 241 -2.03 16.52 -15.97
CA THR A 241 -1.10 16.96 -14.91
C THR A 241 0.23 16.22 -14.97
N THR A 242 0.21 14.93 -15.30
CA THR A 242 1.43 14.13 -15.55
C THR A 242 2.21 14.68 -16.72
N ALA A 243 1.56 14.87 -17.88
CA ALA A 243 2.21 15.41 -19.07
C ALA A 243 2.76 16.82 -18.84
N ALA A 244 1.96 17.70 -18.23
CA ALA A 244 2.38 19.06 -17.90
C ALA A 244 3.61 19.06 -16.99
N THR A 245 3.59 18.28 -15.91
CA THR A 245 4.71 18.17 -14.97
C THR A 245 5.94 17.59 -15.65
N TRP A 246 5.78 16.50 -16.40
CA TRP A 246 6.86 15.83 -17.13
C TRP A 246 7.54 16.77 -18.13
N TYR A 247 6.77 17.41 -19.02
CA TYR A 247 7.35 18.28 -20.04
C TYR A 247 7.92 19.58 -19.46
N ALA A 248 7.26 20.17 -18.45
CA ALA A 248 7.77 21.37 -17.79
C ALA A 248 9.11 21.11 -17.09
N THR A 249 9.20 20.02 -16.33
CA THR A 249 10.44 19.66 -15.61
C THR A 249 11.52 19.17 -16.56
N LYS A 250 11.18 18.45 -17.64
CA LYS A 250 12.15 18.08 -18.68
C LYS A 250 12.75 19.31 -19.38
N ALA A 251 11.98 20.39 -19.53
CA ALA A 251 12.47 21.64 -20.11
C ALA A 251 13.27 22.48 -19.10
N ALA A 252 12.82 22.57 -17.84
CA ALA A 252 13.42 23.45 -16.84
C ALA A 252 14.60 22.82 -16.08
N ILE A 253 14.52 21.52 -15.77
CA ILE A 253 15.45 20.76 -14.93
C ILE A 253 15.67 19.34 -15.48
N PRO A 254 16.19 19.19 -16.71
CA PRO A 254 16.30 17.89 -17.40
C PRO A 254 17.08 16.82 -16.63
N TRP A 255 18.02 17.23 -15.76
CA TRP A 255 18.84 16.33 -14.95
C TRP A 255 18.02 15.45 -13.98
N VAL A 256 16.82 15.88 -13.59
CA VAL A 256 15.90 15.07 -12.74
C VAL A 256 15.39 13.81 -13.44
N HIS A 257 15.52 13.75 -14.77
CA HIS A 257 14.97 12.66 -15.60
C HIS A 257 16.04 11.73 -16.17
N SER A 258 17.33 11.99 -15.92
CA SER A 258 18.43 11.28 -16.59
C SER A 258 18.44 9.78 -16.27
N GLY A 259 18.34 9.40 -14.99
CA GLY A 259 18.46 7.99 -14.59
C GLY A 259 17.18 7.17 -14.69
N THR A 260 15.99 7.78 -14.76
CA THR A 260 14.72 7.03 -14.62
C THR A 260 14.02 6.68 -15.92
N GLY A 261 14.27 7.42 -17.01
CA GLY A 261 13.58 7.20 -18.29
C GLY A 261 12.05 7.16 -18.14
N ALA A 262 11.40 6.15 -18.72
CA ALA A 262 9.95 5.99 -18.62
C ALA A 262 9.43 5.75 -17.19
N ALA A 263 10.27 5.24 -16.28
CA ALA A 263 9.87 5.02 -14.89
C ALA A 263 9.58 6.34 -14.16
N GLY A 264 10.28 7.42 -14.50
CA GLY A 264 10.03 8.74 -13.92
C GLY A 264 8.63 9.27 -14.25
N ALA A 265 8.16 9.04 -15.48
CA ALA A 265 6.81 9.42 -15.89
C ALA A 265 5.74 8.63 -15.11
N VAL A 266 6.00 7.35 -14.81
CA VAL A 266 5.11 6.53 -13.97
C VAL A 266 5.06 7.05 -12.54
N VAL A 267 6.20 7.43 -11.96
CA VAL A 267 6.24 8.02 -10.60
C VAL A 267 5.42 9.31 -10.55
N ILE A 268 5.62 10.23 -11.50
CA ILE A 268 4.81 11.45 -11.57
C ILE A 268 3.34 11.10 -11.77
N GLY A 269 3.02 10.15 -12.65
CA GLY A 269 1.66 9.68 -12.88
C GLY A 269 0.98 9.09 -11.65
N ALA A 270 1.72 8.35 -10.83
CA ALA A 270 1.23 7.79 -9.57
C ALA A 270 0.81 8.88 -8.58
N HIS A 271 1.64 9.92 -8.43
CA HIS A 271 1.35 11.03 -7.52
C HIS A 271 0.33 12.02 -8.08
N ALA A 272 0.29 12.18 -9.41
CA ALA A 272 -0.75 12.91 -10.11
C ALA A 272 -2.12 12.24 -9.93
N LEU A 273 -2.20 10.91 -10.07
CA LEU A 273 -3.43 10.15 -9.87
C LEU A 273 -3.98 10.36 -8.47
N ASP A 274 -3.12 10.26 -7.46
CA ASP A 274 -3.47 10.52 -6.06
C ASP A 274 -3.99 11.94 -5.85
N GLY A 275 -3.22 12.94 -6.26
CA GLY A 275 -3.63 14.34 -6.10
C GLY A 275 -4.93 14.68 -6.84
N VAL A 276 -5.09 14.20 -8.08
CA VAL A 276 -6.29 14.46 -8.90
C VAL A 276 -7.50 13.70 -8.35
N ALA A 277 -7.36 12.44 -7.96
CA ALA A 277 -8.45 11.70 -7.33
C ALA A 277 -8.91 12.41 -6.04
N ASN A 278 -7.99 12.97 -5.26
CA ASN A 278 -8.32 13.72 -4.07
C ASN A 278 -9.05 15.04 -4.37
N VAL A 279 -8.58 15.80 -5.37
CA VAL A 279 -9.27 17.02 -5.85
C VAL A 279 -10.67 16.70 -6.34
N VAL A 280 -10.83 15.71 -7.21
CA VAL A 280 -12.15 15.37 -7.75
C VAL A 280 -13.06 14.87 -6.64
N GLY A 281 -12.53 13.96 -5.81
CA GLY A 281 -13.21 13.32 -4.69
C GLY A 281 -13.77 14.27 -3.63
N LEU A 282 -12.97 15.27 -3.25
CA LEU A 282 -13.34 16.20 -2.18
C LEU A 282 -14.07 17.44 -2.71
N ASP A 283 -13.64 17.99 -3.85
CA ASP A 283 -14.09 19.31 -4.29
C ASP A 283 -15.17 19.25 -5.40
N TYR A 284 -15.19 18.19 -6.23
CA TYR A 284 -15.99 18.18 -7.48
C TYR A 284 -17.05 17.08 -7.58
N MET A 285 -17.08 16.10 -6.67
CA MET A 285 -18.03 15.00 -6.73
C MET A 285 -19.51 15.43 -6.82
N VAL A 286 -19.90 16.45 -6.05
CA VAL A 286 -21.27 17.01 -6.11
C VAL A 286 -21.54 17.68 -7.46
N ALA A 287 -20.57 18.43 -8.00
CA ALA A 287 -20.68 19.07 -9.31
C ALA A 287 -20.75 18.04 -10.45
N LEU A 288 -20.16 16.85 -10.27
CA LEU A 288 -20.24 15.72 -11.20
C LEU A 288 -21.48 14.85 -11.02
N GLY A 289 -22.40 15.23 -10.12
CA GLY A 289 -23.65 14.51 -9.88
C GLY A 289 -23.48 13.16 -9.19
N ALA A 290 -22.37 12.97 -8.47
CA ALA A 290 -22.00 11.70 -7.85
C ALA A 290 -22.00 11.72 -6.31
N GLY A 291 -22.42 12.84 -5.69
CA GLY A 291 -22.57 12.99 -4.24
C GLY A 291 -21.24 12.99 -3.47
N PRO A 292 -21.18 13.49 -2.22
CA PRO A 292 -19.93 13.46 -1.44
C PRO A 292 -19.61 12.01 -1.02
N ASN A 293 -18.40 11.51 -1.32
CA ASN A 293 -18.01 10.13 -0.99
C ASN A 293 -16.55 9.94 -0.52
N LEU A 294 -15.79 11.03 -0.39
CA LEU A 294 -14.43 10.99 0.12
C LEU A 294 -14.25 11.93 1.31
N VAL A 295 -13.40 11.49 2.24
CA VAL A 295 -12.99 12.23 3.43
C VAL A 295 -11.47 12.13 3.53
N PRO A 296 -10.74 13.22 3.85
CA PRO A 296 -9.30 13.15 4.04
C PRO A 296 -8.92 12.13 5.13
N LYS A 297 -8.16 11.09 4.77
CA LYS A 297 -7.71 10.05 5.73
C LYS A 297 -6.33 10.31 6.35
N HIS A 298 -5.52 11.19 5.76
CA HIS A 298 -4.15 11.45 6.23
C HIS A 298 -4.06 12.82 6.90
N PRO A 299 -3.41 12.97 8.08
CA PRO A 299 -3.34 14.24 8.80
C PRO A 299 -2.78 15.40 7.97
N VAL A 300 -1.77 15.14 7.13
CA VAL A 300 -1.20 16.16 6.23
C VAL A 300 -2.21 16.60 5.16
N ASN A 301 -2.98 15.66 4.58
CA ASN A 301 -4.01 16.02 3.61
C ASN A 301 -5.12 16.83 4.30
N GLN A 302 -5.60 16.34 5.44
CA GLN A 302 -6.60 17.02 6.26
C GLN A 302 -6.17 18.44 6.62
N PHE A 303 -4.94 18.62 7.12
CA PHE A 303 -4.40 19.94 7.43
C PHE A 303 -4.37 20.88 6.23
N ILE A 304 -3.96 20.38 5.05
CA ILE A 304 -3.92 21.18 3.82
C ILE A 304 -5.34 21.60 3.42
N VAL A 305 -6.29 20.66 3.41
CA VAL A 305 -7.69 20.93 3.04
C VAL A 305 -8.35 21.88 4.02
N ASP A 306 -8.18 21.67 5.32
CA ASP A 306 -8.74 22.53 6.38
C ASP A 306 -8.20 23.96 6.31
N THR A 307 -6.92 24.11 5.93
CA THR A 307 -6.28 25.43 5.82
C THR A 307 -6.63 26.15 4.52
N ALA A 308 -6.65 25.43 3.39
CA ALA A 308 -6.84 26.02 2.07
C ALA A 308 -8.31 26.06 1.61
N GLY A 309 -9.19 25.31 2.28
CA GLY A 309 -10.59 25.13 1.89
C GLY A 309 -10.79 24.32 0.60
N ALA A 310 -9.74 23.67 0.09
CA ALA A 310 -9.75 22.89 -1.15
C ALA A 310 -8.59 21.90 -1.20
N ALA A 311 -8.71 20.85 -2.01
CA ALA A 311 -7.70 19.79 -2.15
C ALA A 311 -6.62 20.09 -3.22
N TRP A 312 -6.76 21.15 -4.01
CA TRP A 312 -5.77 21.53 -5.03
C TRP A 312 -4.32 21.67 -4.53
N PRO A 313 -4.03 22.24 -3.35
CA PRO A 313 -2.65 22.33 -2.88
C PRO A 313 -2.03 20.96 -2.58
N PHE A 314 -2.84 19.95 -2.23
CA PHE A 314 -2.35 18.58 -2.02
C PHE A 314 -1.78 17.99 -3.32
N LEU A 315 -2.45 18.21 -4.46
CA LEU A 315 -1.92 17.82 -5.78
C LEU A 315 -0.57 18.48 -6.06
N VAL A 316 -0.43 19.78 -5.80
CA VAL A 316 0.84 20.50 -6.01
C VAL A 316 1.94 19.91 -5.12
N VAL A 317 1.66 19.69 -3.84
CA VAL A 317 2.61 19.08 -2.89
C VAL A 317 3.05 17.70 -3.36
N LYS A 318 2.12 16.86 -3.83
CA LYS A 318 2.41 15.52 -4.37
C LYS A 318 3.32 15.59 -5.60
N LEU A 319 3.04 16.49 -6.54
CA LEU A 319 3.86 16.65 -7.75
C LEU A 319 5.27 17.18 -7.42
N VAL A 320 5.38 18.15 -6.52
CA VAL A 320 6.68 18.67 -6.06
C VAL A 320 7.47 17.58 -5.36
N ALA A 321 6.84 16.82 -4.47
CA ALA A 321 7.49 15.70 -3.79
C ALA A 321 7.95 14.62 -4.78
N ALA A 322 7.13 14.26 -5.77
CA ALA A 322 7.49 13.31 -6.82
C ALA A 322 8.72 13.78 -7.61
N VAL A 323 8.74 15.04 -8.05
CA VAL A 323 9.87 15.64 -8.79
C VAL A 323 11.13 15.70 -7.92
N PHE A 324 11.00 16.09 -6.65
CA PHE A 324 12.11 16.10 -5.69
C PHE A 324 12.70 14.71 -5.49
N VAL A 325 11.86 13.69 -5.38
CA VAL A 325 12.31 12.31 -5.21
C VAL A 325 12.97 11.79 -6.49
N LEU A 326 12.46 12.15 -7.68
CA LEU A 326 13.11 11.81 -8.95
C LEU A 326 14.53 12.35 -9.08
N ALA A 327 14.82 13.49 -8.43
CA ALA A 327 16.16 14.07 -8.42
C ALA A 327 17.22 13.16 -7.77
N ILE A 328 16.81 12.18 -6.96
CA ILE A 328 17.72 11.22 -6.32
C ILE A 328 18.16 10.12 -7.31
N PHE A 329 17.38 9.89 -8.37
CA PHE A 329 17.58 8.80 -9.31
C PHE A 329 18.47 9.20 -10.48
N GLU A 330 19.69 9.60 -10.15
CA GLU A 330 20.75 9.85 -11.13
C GLU A 330 21.25 8.54 -11.75
N GLU A 331 21.88 8.62 -12.93
CA GLU A 331 22.40 7.44 -13.65
C GLU A 331 23.37 6.60 -12.78
N GLU A 332 24.21 7.27 -11.98
CA GLU A 332 25.18 6.65 -11.08
C GLU A 332 24.51 5.75 -10.02
N LEU A 333 23.32 6.11 -9.53
CA LEU A 333 22.58 5.27 -8.58
C LEU A 333 22.20 3.92 -9.18
N PHE A 334 21.83 3.90 -10.47
CA PHE A 334 21.49 2.66 -11.18
C PHE A 334 22.73 1.84 -11.54
N GLU A 335 23.87 2.49 -11.76
CA GLU A 335 25.14 1.80 -12.03
C GLU A 335 25.71 1.16 -10.76
N GLU A 336 25.75 1.90 -9.65
CA GLU A 336 26.34 1.43 -8.40
C GLU A 336 25.43 0.46 -7.66
N SER A 337 24.13 0.76 -7.60
CA SER A 337 23.17 0.06 -6.73
C SER A 337 21.82 -0.17 -7.44
N PRO A 338 21.79 -0.91 -8.57
CA PRO A 338 20.60 -1.04 -9.41
C PRO A 338 19.36 -1.57 -8.68
N ARG A 339 19.54 -2.56 -7.79
CA ARG A 339 18.43 -3.14 -7.00
C ARG A 339 17.86 -2.16 -5.99
N TYR A 340 18.73 -1.34 -5.41
CA TYR A 340 18.32 -0.32 -4.46
C TYR A 340 17.55 0.78 -5.18
N ALA A 341 18.02 1.22 -6.36
CA ALA A 341 17.29 2.15 -7.22
C ALA A 341 15.89 1.60 -7.57
N VAL A 342 15.79 0.34 -8.02
CA VAL A 342 14.49 -0.28 -8.34
C VAL A 342 13.58 -0.38 -7.11
N LEU A 343 14.11 -0.72 -5.94
CA LEU A 343 13.33 -0.76 -4.70
C LEU A 343 12.81 0.61 -4.28
N LEU A 344 13.62 1.67 -4.43
CA LEU A 344 13.16 3.03 -4.17
C LEU A 344 12.07 3.45 -5.15
N LEU A 345 12.18 3.12 -6.44
CA LEU A 345 11.11 3.39 -7.42
C LEU A 345 9.80 2.69 -7.03
N ILE A 346 9.88 1.41 -6.62
CA ILE A 346 8.73 0.64 -6.13
C ILE A 346 8.10 1.33 -4.92
N ALA A 347 8.91 1.70 -3.92
CA ALA A 347 8.43 2.31 -2.68
C ALA A 347 7.74 3.66 -2.94
N VAL A 348 8.37 4.54 -3.71
CA VAL A 348 7.84 5.88 -4.03
C VAL A 348 6.55 5.77 -4.84
N THR A 349 6.53 4.89 -5.85
CA THR A 349 5.33 4.67 -6.67
C THR A 349 4.20 4.07 -5.86
N ALA A 350 4.47 3.15 -4.93
CA ALA A 350 3.43 2.58 -4.07
C ALA A 350 2.73 3.65 -3.20
N VAL A 351 3.49 4.64 -2.71
CA VAL A 351 2.96 5.74 -1.87
C VAL A 351 2.01 6.66 -2.65
N GLY A 352 2.18 6.84 -3.96
CA GLY A 352 1.23 7.59 -4.80
C GLY A 352 0.13 6.71 -5.38
N MET A 353 0.51 5.62 -6.05
CA MET A 353 -0.40 4.82 -6.88
C MET A 353 -1.41 4.03 -6.05
N GLY A 354 -1.02 3.54 -4.87
CA GLY A 354 -1.94 2.81 -3.98
C GLY A 354 -3.12 3.67 -3.54
N PRO A 355 -2.90 4.79 -2.82
CA PRO A 355 -3.95 5.73 -2.45
C PRO A 355 -4.70 6.30 -3.65
N GLY A 356 -3.99 6.71 -4.71
CA GLY A 356 -4.64 7.30 -5.88
C GLY A 356 -5.56 6.34 -6.63
N THR A 357 -5.19 5.06 -6.73
CA THR A 357 -6.07 4.05 -7.33
C THR A 357 -7.29 3.79 -6.44
N ARG A 358 -7.09 3.70 -5.13
CA ARG A 358 -8.19 3.52 -4.18
C ARG A 358 -9.16 4.69 -4.24
N ASP A 359 -8.69 5.92 -4.10
CA ASP A 359 -9.53 7.13 -4.11
C ASP A 359 -10.26 7.26 -5.47
N MET A 360 -9.56 7.02 -6.59
CA MET A 360 -10.18 7.02 -7.91
C MET A 360 -11.31 5.99 -8.02
N LEU A 361 -11.05 4.73 -7.66
CA LEU A 361 -12.03 3.66 -7.81
C LEU A 361 -13.18 3.82 -6.80
N ARG A 362 -12.90 4.20 -5.55
CA ARG A 362 -13.92 4.51 -4.54
C ARG A 362 -14.83 5.64 -5.01
N ALA A 363 -14.24 6.73 -5.53
CA ALA A 363 -14.99 7.84 -6.11
C ALA A 363 -15.88 7.40 -7.29
N THR A 364 -15.33 6.54 -8.15
CA THR A 364 -16.01 6.00 -9.34
C THR A 364 -17.16 5.07 -9.00
N PHE A 365 -17.02 4.28 -7.93
CA PHE A 365 -18.00 3.28 -7.51
C PHE A 365 -18.95 3.77 -6.40
N GLY A 366 -18.88 5.04 -6.00
CA GLY A 366 -19.83 5.64 -5.06
C GLY A 366 -19.76 5.04 -3.66
N ILE A 367 -18.60 4.49 -3.28
CA ILE A 367 -18.40 3.75 -2.02
C ILE A 367 -17.98 4.69 -0.89
#